data_AF-A0A7S1LWY2-F1
#
_entry.id   AF-A0A7S1LWY2-F1
#
_cell.length_a   1.000
_cell.length_b   1.000
_cell.length_c   1.000
_cell.angle_alpha   90.00
_cell.angle_beta   90.00
_cell.angle_gamma   90.00
#
_symmetry.space_group_name_H-M   'P 1'
#
loop_
_entity.id
_entity.type
_entity.pdbx_description
1 polymer ?
#
loop_
_entity_poly.entity_id
_entity_poly.type
_entity_poly.pdbx_seq_one_letter_code
_entity_poly.pdbx_strand_id
1 'polypeptide(L)'
;SKLSSAMGSLFNLSGNSHRLWSKTAKPFPLSWESVRNASRQHGYAGALLRQQRAVAKLLEGRPLNIVVLGGSMTLGAECPTNWPKRLGELFRELGYDVTVTNLAKYGTTSEWAAHQVHAWLRAGLAAADIVIIDYSINDDASTPKQGGGIMDGPAYVQKAFKDLVAVLASLPSKPAVMATESVHIGLWCDRKMFPGYQCGNCGTDIKEYYHWEAAKELEVPVFYYPAAVCASGSMHWYDEKGRRNFEAHPGSMTHDLFARAVLGSLLLQARGVCDHGFTGADFQPMRPSLEALCLSRPIDSYSAFGGEARFAPVARNGSWTFGEDVPGKPGWLASSNGQSSDISFPITTKAGWVHVEFLGSYTADSSGGAAAGLGTVEVWLDESGGGGPGR
;
A
#
# COMPACT_ATOMS: atom_id res chain seq x y z
N SER A 1 33.62 -3.32 -2.46
CA SER A 1 33.71 -3.28 -3.94
C SER A 1 32.36 -3.52 -4.62
N LYS A 2 31.67 -4.66 -4.39
CA LYS A 2 30.36 -4.98 -5.00
C LYS A 2 29.30 -3.89 -4.76
N LEU A 3 29.17 -3.41 -3.52
CA LEU A 3 28.23 -2.32 -3.19
C LEU A 3 28.56 -1.03 -3.95
N SER A 4 29.84 -0.63 -4.00
CA SER A 4 30.27 0.56 -4.75
C SER A 4 29.97 0.44 -6.25
N SER A 5 30.17 -0.75 -6.82
CA SER A 5 29.80 -1.04 -8.21
C SER A 5 28.28 -0.98 -8.41
N ALA A 6 27.51 -1.56 -7.49
CA ALA A 6 26.05 -1.51 -7.52
C ALA A 6 25.55 -0.07 -7.49
N MET A 7 26.15 0.76 -6.62
CA MET A 7 25.85 2.19 -6.57
C MET A 7 26.23 2.93 -7.87
N GLY A 8 27.35 2.58 -8.51
CA GLY A 8 27.66 3.13 -9.83
C GLY A 8 26.63 2.74 -10.89
N SER A 9 26.17 1.49 -10.85
CA SER A 9 25.26 0.93 -11.87
C SER A 9 23.79 1.34 -11.73
N LEU A 10 23.34 1.76 -10.54
CA LEU A 10 21.92 2.11 -10.30
C LEU A 10 21.41 3.19 -11.26
N PHE A 11 22.30 4.10 -11.68
CA PHE A 11 22.00 5.21 -12.57
C PHE A 11 22.52 5.00 -14.00
N ASN A 12 23.25 3.91 -14.24
CA ASN A 12 23.58 3.49 -15.59
C ASN A 12 22.41 2.72 -16.17
N LEU A 13 21.67 3.38 -17.07
CA LEU A 13 20.60 2.75 -17.83
C LEU A 13 21.18 1.63 -18.69
N SER A 14 20.81 0.38 -18.39
CA SER A 14 21.10 -0.78 -19.23
C SER A 14 19.82 -1.56 -19.55
N GLY A 15 19.88 -2.41 -20.58
CA GLY A 15 18.79 -3.32 -20.96
C GLY A 15 17.45 -2.60 -21.22
N ASN A 16 16.37 -3.14 -20.64
CA ASN A 16 15.01 -2.64 -20.85
C ASN A 16 14.82 -1.21 -20.37
N SER A 17 15.47 -0.79 -19.28
CA SER A 17 15.39 0.59 -18.79
C SER A 17 16.06 1.56 -19.78
N HIS A 18 17.18 1.20 -20.41
CA HIS A 18 17.76 2.03 -21.48
C HIS A 18 16.79 2.21 -22.63
N ARG A 19 16.09 1.15 -23.06
CA ARG A 19 15.09 1.24 -24.14
C ARG A 19 13.89 2.11 -23.76
N LEU A 20 13.45 2.07 -22.50
CA LEU A 20 12.37 2.92 -22.00
C LEU A 20 12.78 4.40 -21.98
N TRP A 21 13.95 4.70 -21.42
CA TRP A 21 14.40 6.07 -21.19
C TRP A 21 14.98 6.76 -22.43
N SER A 22 15.68 6.02 -23.30
CA SER A 22 16.29 6.54 -24.53
C SER A 22 15.28 7.20 -25.48
N LYS A 23 14.01 6.82 -25.42
CA LYS A 23 12.94 7.41 -26.25
C LYS A 23 12.48 8.79 -25.77
N THR A 24 12.78 9.17 -24.54
CA THR A 24 12.21 10.39 -23.95
C THR A 24 13.01 11.65 -24.26
N ALA A 25 14.26 11.51 -24.74
CA ALA A 25 15.24 12.59 -24.87
C ALA A 25 15.50 13.40 -23.56
N LYS A 26 14.95 12.95 -22.42
CA LYS A 26 15.07 13.63 -21.13
C LYS A 26 16.24 13.06 -20.33
N PRO A 27 16.91 13.89 -19.52
CA PRO A 27 17.91 13.40 -18.59
C PRO A 27 17.26 12.45 -17.59
N PHE A 28 18.02 11.42 -17.20
CA PHE A 28 17.60 10.51 -16.14
C PHE A 28 17.53 11.26 -14.80
N PRO A 29 16.41 11.23 -14.06
CA PRO A 29 16.14 12.24 -13.03
C PRO A 29 16.62 11.88 -11.63
N LEU A 30 17.22 10.70 -11.41
CA LEU A 30 17.78 10.35 -10.10
C LEU A 30 19.27 10.66 -10.02
N SER A 31 19.67 11.16 -8.86
CA SER A 31 21.06 11.21 -8.43
C SER A 31 21.17 10.64 -7.01
N TRP A 32 22.40 10.40 -6.54
CA TRP A 32 22.61 9.97 -5.16
C TRP A 32 22.12 11.01 -4.15
N GLU A 33 22.25 12.29 -4.50
CA GLU A 33 21.79 13.39 -3.67
C GLU A 33 20.26 13.44 -3.64
N SER A 34 19.58 13.28 -4.77
CA SER A 34 18.11 13.32 -4.80
C SER A 34 17.50 12.14 -4.03
N VAL A 35 18.06 10.93 -4.18
CA VAL A 35 17.64 9.76 -3.39
C VAL A 35 17.92 9.96 -1.90
N ARG A 36 19.09 10.51 -1.53
CA ARG A 36 19.40 10.81 -0.12
C ARG A 36 18.40 11.79 0.48
N ASN A 37 18.05 12.85 -0.26
CA ASN A 37 17.07 13.82 0.16
C ASN A 37 15.72 13.14 0.37
N ALA A 38 15.27 12.31 -0.60
CA ALA A 38 14.05 11.52 -0.50
C ALA A 38 13.97 10.63 0.74
N SER A 39 15.10 10.08 1.20
CA SER A 39 15.17 9.23 2.41
C SER A 39 15.39 9.98 3.73
N ARG A 40 15.60 11.30 3.70
CA ARG A 40 15.89 12.13 4.88
C ARG A 40 15.16 13.47 4.86
N GLN A 41 13.85 13.42 4.68
CA GLN A 41 13.03 14.63 4.61
C GLN A 41 13.14 15.44 5.90
N HIS A 42 13.46 16.73 5.77
CA HIS A 42 13.63 17.65 6.91
C HIS A 42 14.60 17.13 7.99
N GLY A 43 15.61 16.34 7.59
CA GLY A 43 16.60 15.75 8.51
C GLY A 43 16.09 14.57 9.32
N TYR A 44 14.82 14.19 9.18
CA TYR A 44 14.24 13.04 9.83
C TYR A 44 14.62 11.74 9.09
N ALA A 45 15.04 10.72 9.84
CA ALA A 45 15.46 9.43 9.30
C ALA A 45 14.69 8.22 9.88
N GLY A 46 13.97 8.41 10.98
CA GLY A 46 13.30 7.33 11.72
C GLY A 46 14.25 6.34 12.42
N ALA A 47 13.67 5.27 12.94
CA ALA A 47 14.31 4.13 13.59
C ALA A 47 14.90 3.19 12.53
N LEU A 48 16.19 3.38 12.25
CA LEU A 48 16.88 2.67 11.17
C LEU A 48 17.48 1.31 11.56
N LEU A 49 17.53 0.92 12.85
CA LEU A 49 18.31 -0.25 13.27
C LEU A 49 17.89 -1.54 12.56
N ARG A 50 16.57 -1.79 12.50
CA ARG A 50 16.05 -2.99 11.82
C ARG A 50 16.32 -2.95 10.33
N GLN A 51 16.17 -1.78 9.71
CA GLN A 51 16.42 -1.62 8.27
C GLN A 51 17.90 -1.86 7.96
N GLN A 52 18.81 -1.28 8.75
CA GLN A 52 20.25 -1.50 8.66
C GLN A 52 20.62 -2.98 8.83
N ARG A 53 20.05 -3.68 9.82
CA ARG A 53 20.23 -5.13 10.01
C ARG A 53 19.72 -5.96 8.82
N ALA A 54 18.57 -5.59 8.26
CA ALA A 54 18.03 -6.25 7.09
C ALA A 54 18.94 -6.07 5.88
N VAL A 55 19.33 -4.84 5.53
CA VAL A 55 20.19 -4.59 4.36
C VAL A 55 21.63 -5.09 4.56
N ALA A 56 22.10 -5.27 5.80
CA ALA A 56 23.39 -5.90 6.08
C ALA A 56 23.47 -7.34 5.54
N LYS A 57 22.32 -8.04 5.42
CA LYS A 57 22.27 -9.35 4.76
C LYS A 57 22.82 -9.32 3.34
N LEU A 58 22.59 -8.22 2.60
CA LEU A 58 23.13 -8.05 1.24
C LEU A 58 24.65 -8.04 1.23
N LEU A 59 25.27 -7.46 2.27
CA LEU A 59 26.72 -7.37 2.43
C LEU A 59 27.32 -8.74 2.78
N GLU A 60 26.56 -9.55 3.51
CA GLU A 60 26.93 -10.90 3.95
C GLU A 60 26.60 -11.97 2.90
N GLY A 61 25.99 -11.60 1.77
CA GLY A 61 25.53 -12.54 0.75
C GLY A 61 24.36 -13.43 1.21
N ARG A 62 23.61 -13.01 2.23
CA ARG A 62 22.42 -13.72 2.70
C ARG A 62 21.16 -13.26 1.95
N PRO A 63 20.16 -14.14 1.80
CA PRO A 63 18.89 -13.77 1.19
C PRO A 63 18.19 -12.66 1.98
N LEU A 64 17.59 -11.70 1.28
CA LEU A 64 16.76 -10.64 1.84
C LEU A 64 15.30 -10.80 1.36
N ASN A 65 14.35 -10.84 2.29
CA ASN A 65 12.93 -10.90 1.97
C ASN A 65 12.27 -9.55 2.19
N ILE A 66 11.76 -8.93 1.13
CA ILE A 66 11.01 -7.69 1.17
C ILE A 66 9.54 -8.01 0.90
N VAL A 67 8.65 -7.51 1.76
CA VAL A 67 7.21 -7.53 1.53
C VAL A 67 6.74 -6.12 1.27
N VAL A 68 5.88 -5.94 0.27
CA VAL A 68 5.29 -4.65 -0.06
C VAL A 68 3.78 -4.70 0.15
N LEU A 69 3.28 -3.75 0.92
CA LEU A 69 1.86 -3.51 1.17
C LEU A 69 1.48 -2.19 0.49
N GLY A 70 0.28 -2.12 -0.07
CA GLY A 70 -0.18 -0.90 -0.72
C GLY A 70 -1.46 -1.11 -1.51
N GLY A 71 -1.83 -0.08 -2.25
CA GLY A 71 -3.04 -0.03 -3.04
C GLY A 71 -2.89 -0.52 -4.48
N SER A 72 -3.72 0.04 -5.36
CA SER A 72 -3.78 -0.30 -6.78
C SER A 72 -2.51 0.08 -7.56
N MET A 73 -1.89 1.23 -7.26
CA MET A 73 -0.61 1.62 -7.86
C MET A 73 0.49 0.62 -7.48
N THR A 74 0.62 0.30 -6.20
CA THR A 74 1.60 -0.68 -5.71
C THR A 74 1.40 -2.07 -6.30
N LEU A 75 0.13 -2.50 -6.46
CA LEU A 75 -0.22 -3.74 -7.15
C LEU A 75 0.21 -3.74 -8.62
N GLY A 76 0.24 -2.56 -9.26
CA GLY A 76 0.57 -2.40 -10.67
C GLY A 76 -0.64 -2.34 -11.59
N ALA A 77 -1.73 -1.74 -11.15
CA ALA A 77 -2.85 -1.47 -12.04
C ALA A 77 -2.33 -0.79 -13.31
N GLU A 78 -2.76 -1.30 -14.47
CA GLU A 78 -2.40 -0.79 -15.81
C GLU A 78 -0.91 -0.93 -16.20
N CYS A 79 -0.09 -1.60 -15.39
CA CYS A 79 1.34 -1.75 -15.64
C CYS A 79 1.78 -3.24 -15.61
N PRO A 80 2.36 -3.79 -16.70
CA PRO A 80 2.81 -5.19 -16.72
C PRO A 80 4.02 -5.46 -15.82
N THR A 81 4.77 -4.42 -15.45
CA THR A 81 5.93 -4.51 -14.57
C THR A 81 5.83 -3.49 -13.45
N ASN A 82 5.03 -3.83 -12.44
CA ASN A 82 4.88 -3.01 -11.24
C ASN A 82 6.20 -2.77 -10.51
N TRP A 83 6.25 -1.69 -9.72
CA TRP A 83 7.49 -1.28 -9.07
C TRP A 83 8.03 -2.32 -8.08
N PRO A 84 7.22 -3.10 -7.33
CA PRO A 84 7.75 -4.15 -6.46
C PRO A 84 8.45 -5.27 -7.24
N LYS A 85 7.85 -5.73 -8.34
CA LYS A 85 8.46 -6.70 -9.24
C LYS A 85 9.75 -6.14 -9.84
N ARG A 86 9.72 -4.89 -10.29
CA ARG A 86 10.91 -4.22 -10.85
C ARG A 86 12.02 -4.08 -9.81
N LEU A 87 11.69 -3.79 -8.55
CA LEU A 87 12.65 -3.72 -7.45
C LEU A 87 13.40 -5.06 -7.29
N GLY A 88 12.67 -6.19 -7.31
CA GLY A 88 13.27 -7.53 -7.25
C GLY A 88 14.14 -7.87 -8.47
N GLU A 89 13.76 -7.44 -9.67
CA GLU A 89 14.60 -7.55 -10.86
C GLU A 89 15.89 -6.75 -10.73
N LEU A 90 15.82 -5.49 -10.27
CA LEU A 90 16.98 -4.63 -10.10
C LEU A 90 17.97 -5.21 -9.07
N PHE A 91 17.50 -5.76 -7.95
CA PHE A 91 18.39 -6.45 -7.00
C PHE A 91 19.10 -7.65 -7.63
N ARG A 92 18.39 -8.45 -8.44
CA ARG A 92 18.99 -9.60 -9.15
C ARG A 92 19.99 -9.16 -10.22
N GLU A 93 19.73 -8.08 -10.94
CA GLU A 93 20.68 -7.46 -11.89
C GLU A 93 21.99 -7.05 -11.17
N LEU A 94 21.91 -6.66 -9.90
CA LEU A 94 23.06 -6.35 -9.04
C LEU A 94 23.71 -7.60 -8.40
N GLY A 95 23.18 -8.79 -8.69
CA GLY A 95 23.65 -10.07 -8.16
C GLY A 95 23.35 -10.28 -6.68
N TYR A 96 22.31 -9.64 -6.14
CA TYR A 96 21.82 -9.88 -4.79
C TYR A 96 20.67 -10.89 -4.80
N ASP A 97 20.64 -11.76 -3.81
CA ASP A 97 19.54 -12.70 -3.58
C ASP A 97 18.43 -11.99 -2.78
N VAL A 98 17.47 -11.41 -3.49
CA VAL A 98 16.36 -10.67 -2.90
C VAL A 98 15.04 -11.19 -3.46
N THR A 99 14.13 -11.55 -2.55
CA THR A 99 12.74 -11.86 -2.89
C THR A 99 11.87 -10.67 -2.53
N VAL A 100 11.07 -10.19 -3.49
CA VAL A 100 10.08 -9.14 -3.25
C VAL A 100 8.68 -9.72 -3.43
N THR A 101 7.93 -9.81 -2.33
CA THR A 101 6.55 -10.29 -2.30
C THR A 101 5.60 -9.09 -2.30
N ASN A 102 4.83 -8.93 -3.37
CA ASN A 102 3.82 -7.89 -3.48
C ASN A 102 2.48 -8.39 -2.90
N LEU A 103 2.08 -7.88 -1.75
CA LEU A 103 0.78 -8.17 -1.11
C LEU A 103 -0.22 -7.01 -1.26
N ALA A 104 0.08 -6.03 -2.11
CA ALA A 104 -0.81 -4.92 -2.38
C ALA A 104 -2.16 -5.39 -2.92
N LYS A 105 -3.20 -4.60 -2.65
CA LYS A 105 -4.58 -4.89 -3.07
C LYS A 105 -5.25 -3.65 -3.63
N TYR A 106 -6.06 -3.86 -4.66
CA TYR A 106 -6.70 -2.77 -5.38
C TYR A 106 -7.70 -2.04 -4.47
N GLY A 107 -7.60 -0.72 -4.39
CA GLY A 107 -8.58 0.13 -3.70
C GLY A 107 -8.65 -0.05 -2.18
N THR A 108 -7.61 -0.58 -1.55
CA THR A 108 -7.56 -0.75 -0.09
C THR A 108 -6.72 0.33 0.58
N THR A 109 -6.94 0.49 1.89
CA THR A 109 -6.30 1.50 2.77
C THR A 109 -5.33 0.85 3.76
N SER A 110 -4.59 1.65 4.52
CA SER A 110 -3.78 1.15 5.64
C SER A 110 -4.62 0.52 6.75
N GLU A 111 -5.86 0.99 6.96
CA GLU A 111 -6.81 0.39 7.90
C GLU A 111 -7.14 -1.04 7.48
N TRP A 112 -7.55 -1.20 6.21
CA TRP A 112 -7.82 -2.52 5.64
C TRP A 112 -6.59 -3.43 5.80
N ALA A 113 -5.40 -2.92 5.50
CA ALA A 113 -4.16 -3.66 5.64
C ALA A 113 -3.89 -4.11 7.09
N ALA A 114 -4.19 -3.27 8.09
CA ALA A 114 -4.02 -3.60 9.51
C ALA A 114 -4.86 -4.82 9.89
N HIS A 115 -6.06 -4.96 9.33
CA HIS A 115 -6.98 -6.07 9.58
C HIS A 115 -6.53 -7.37 8.86
N GLN A 116 -5.70 -7.27 7.83
CA GLN A 116 -5.33 -8.41 6.99
C GLN A 116 -3.99 -9.05 7.37
N VAL A 117 -3.30 -8.52 8.38
CA VAL A 117 -1.96 -8.97 8.77
C VAL A 117 -1.88 -10.48 9.02
N HIS A 118 -2.85 -11.09 9.73
CA HIS A 118 -2.79 -12.54 9.96
C HIS A 118 -2.95 -13.37 8.68
N ALA A 119 -3.81 -12.95 7.75
CA ALA A 119 -3.90 -13.61 6.46
C ALA A 119 -2.55 -13.53 5.71
N TRP A 120 -1.89 -12.38 5.78
CA TRP A 120 -0.59 -12.15 5.16
C TRP A 120 0.58 -12.85 5.83
N LEU A 121 0.51 -13.15 7.13
CA LEU A 121 1.51 -13.99 7.80
C LEU A 121 1.69 -15.32 7.08
N ARG A 122 0.58 -15.92 6.61
CA ARG A 122 0.60 -17.14 5.80
C ARG A 122 1.09 -16.92 4.37
N ALA A 123 0.96 -15.71 3.84
CA ALA A 123 1.37 -15.32 2.49
C ALA A 123 2.82 -14.80 2.39
N GLY A 124 3.64 -15.01 3.42
CA GLY A 124 5.07 -14.67 3.41
C GLY A 124 5.47 -13.50 4.30
N LEU A 125 4.53 -12.76 4.89
CA LEU A 125 4.84 -11.68 5.83
C LEU A 125 5.63 -12.16 7.07
N ALA A 126 5.42 -13.41 7.49
CA ALA A 126 6.17 -14.01 8.59
C ALA A 126 7.69 -14.10 8.33
N ALA A 127 8.10 -14.18 7.05
CA ALA A 127 9.50 -14.27 6.64
C ALA A 127 10.10 -12.91 6.23
N ALA A 128 9.34 -11.81 6.32
CA ALA A 128 9.79 -10.49 5.91
C ALA A 128 10.94 -9.98 6.78
N ASP A 129 11.96 -9.45 6.12
CA ASP A 129 13.02 -8.66 6.76
C ASP A 129 12.70 -7.17 6.71
N ILE A 130 12.05 -6.74 5.63
CA ILE A 130 11.58 -5.38 5.40
C ILE A 130 10.13 -5.46 4.93
N VAL A 131 9.27 -4.64 5.53
CA VAL A 131 7.92 -4.36 5.05
C VAL A 131 7.87 -2.91 4.57
N ILE A 132 7.50 -2.71 3.32
CA ILE A 132 7.32 -1.39 2.71
C ILE A 132 5.83 -1.10 2.61
N ILE A 133 5.39 0.06 3.11
CA ILE A 133 3.99 0.48 3.13
C ILE A 133 3.80 1.63 2.13
N ASP A 134 2.88 1.48 1.18
CA ASP A 134 2.54 2.47 0.15
C ASP A 134 1.03 2.63 0.02
N TYR A 135 0.44 3.37 0.97
CA TYR A 135 -0.99 3.74 0.96
C TYR A 135 -1.21 5.24 0.76
N SER A 136 -0.16 6.00 0.45
CA SER A 136 -0.20 7.48 0.34
C SER A 136 -1.29 8.02 -0.59
N ILE A 137 -1.60 7.26 -1.64
CA ILE A 137 -2.68 7.56 -2.59
C ILE A 137 -4.06 7.17 -2.04
N ASN A 138 -4.14 6.03 -1.36
CA ASN A 138 -5.42 5.39 -1.00
C ASN A 138 -5.97 5.86 0.34
N ASP A 139 -5.08 6.27 1.23
CA ASP A 139 -5.43 6.85 2.52
C ASP A 139 -5.66 8.35 2.34
N ASP A 140 -6.76 8.69 1.69
CA ASP A 140 -7.16 10.07 1.51
C ASP A 140 -8.28 10.45 2.48
N ALA A 141 -8.10 11.58 3.17
CA ALA A 141 -9.12 12.19 4.00
C ALA A 141 -10.21 12.91 3.19
N SER A 142 -9.95 13.19 1.90
CA SER A 142 -10.82 13.98 1.03
C SER A 142 -11.77 13.17 0.16
N THR A 143 -11.47 11.91 -0.15
CA THR A 143 -12.40 11.01 -0.84
C THR A 143 -13.60 10.75 0.06
N PRO A 144 -14.81 11.20 -0.31
CA PRO A 144 -16.02 10.69 0.32
C PRO A 144 -16.01 9.18 0.14
N LYS A 145 -16.29 8.40 1.18
CA LYS A 145 -16.62 6.98 0.99
C LYS A 145 -17.65 6.94 -0.15
N GLN A 146 -17.42 6.11 -1.16
CA GLN A 146 -18.47 5.75 -2.12
C GLN A 146 -19.59 5.09 -1.31
N GLY A 147 -20.51 5.89 -0.77
CA GLY A 147 -21.38 5.50 0.35
C GLY A 147 -21.70 6.60 1.38
N GLY A 148 -21.14 7.81 1.29
CA GLY A 148 -21.68 9.01 1.96
C GLY A 148 -21.07 9.41 3.31
N GLY A 149 -19.98 8.80 3.75
CA GLY A 149 -19.18 9.32 4.88
C GLY A 149 -17.84 9.86 4.38
N ILE A 150 -17.53 11.13 4.63
CA ILE A 150 -16.13 11.59 4.53
C ILE A 150 -15.34 10.74 5.53
N MET A 151 -14.16 10.23 5.19
CA MET A 151 -13.24 9.69 6.22
C MET A 151 -13.16 10.72 7.36
N ASP A 152 -13.00 10.33 8.63
CA ASP A 152 -13.04 11.28 9.76
C ASP A 152 -11.81 12.23 9.83
N GLY A 153 -11.33 12.67 8.67
CA GLY A 153 -10.24 13.59 8.46
C GLY A 153 -8.87 12.93 8.55
N PRO A 154 -7.81 13.77 8.57
CA PRO A 154 -6.43 13.33 8.74
C PRO A 154 -6.20 12.45 9.98
N ALA A 155 -6.95 12.69 11.06
CA ALA A 155 -6.82 11.95 12.32
C ALA A 155 -7.14 10.46 12.16
N TYR A 156 -8.14 10.13 11.35
CA TYR A 156 -8.51 8.75 11.06
C TYR A 156 -7.43 8.03 10.26
N VAL A 157 -6.95 8.65 9.18
CA VAL A 157 -5.84 8.12 8.37
C VAL A 157 -4.59 7.89 9.22
N GLN A 158 -4.25 8.86 10.09
CA GLN A 158 -3.15 8.73 11.01
C GLN A 158 -3.34 7.56 11.99
N LYS A 159 -4.53 7.40 12.58
CA LYS A 159 -4.83 6.25 13.45
C LYS A 159 -4.64 4.93 12.70
N ALA A 160 -5.24 4.79 11.53
CA ALA A 160 -5.16 3.59 10.71
C ALA A 160 -3.71 3.22 10.35
N PHE A 161 -2.92 4.19 9.92
CA PHE A 161 -1.51 4.01 9.63
C PHE A 161 -0.71 3.61 10.88
N LYS A 162 -0.96 4.28 12.02
CA LYS A 162 -0.30 3.94 13.30
C LYS A 162 -0.62 2.51 13.74
N ASP A 163 -1.88 2.10 13.61
CA ASP A 163 -2.32 0.75 13.92
C ASP A 163 -1.63 -0.28 13.05
N LEU A 164 -1.56 -0.07 11.73
CA LEU A 164 -0.83 -0.94 10.81
C LEU A 164 0.65 -1.07 11.21
N VAL A 165 1.34 0.05 11.43
CA VAL A 165 2.76 0.05 11.82
C VAL A 165 2.97 -0.67 13.14
N ALA A 166 2.13 -0.41 14.15
CA ALA A 166 2.24 -1.02 15.46
C ALA A 166 2.03 -2.54 15.39
N VAL A 167 1.06 -3.02 14.60
CA VAL A 167 0.87 -4.45 14.34
C VAL A 167 2.12 -5.05 13.68
N LEU A 168 2.62 -4.45 12.59
CA LEU A 168 3.79 -4.94 11.84
C LEU A 168 5.08 -4.94 12.69
N ALA A 169 5.33 -3.88 13.45
CA ALA A 169 6.51 -3.75 14.30
C ALA A 169 6.48 -4.72 15.50
N SER A 170 5.30 -5.18 15.91
CA SER A 170 5.09 -6.17 16.97
C SER A 170 5.16 -7.63 16.50
N LEU A 171 5.33 -7.88 15.20
CA LEU A 171 5.46 -9.23 14.68
C LEU A 171 6.67 -9.96 15.28
N PRO A 172 6.59 -11.30 15.50
CA PRO A 172 7.71 -12.07 16.06
C PRO A 172 9.01 -11.97 15.27
N SER A 173 8.93 -11.86 13.94
CA SER A 173 10.09 -11.68 13.05
C SER A 173 10.76 -10.31 13.20
N LYS A 174 10.09 -9.34 13.84
CA LYS A 174 10.54 -7.96 14.02
C LYS A 174 11.10 -7.38 12.71
N PRO A 175 10.30 -7.34 11.63
CA PRO A 175 10.76 -6.78 10.37
C PRO A 175 11.10 -5.28 10.56
N ALA A 176 11.96 -4.76 9.70
CA ALA A 176 11.99 -3.33 9.44
C ALA A 176 10.65 -2.92 8.82
N VAL A 177 10.14 -1.76 9.21
CA VAL A 177 8.96 -1.14 8.60
C VAL A 177 9.40 0.18 8.01
N MET A 178 9.10 0.43 6.75
CA MET A 178 9.31 1.73 6.12
C MET A 178 8.08 2.14 5.33
N ALA A 179 7.79 3.44 5.30
CA ALA A 179 6.72 3.99 4.50
C ALA A 179 7.28 4.62 3.22
N THR A 180 6.48 4.61 2.16
CA THR A 180 6.73 5.36 0.95
C THR A 180 5.58 6.31 0.68
N GLU A 181 5.94 7.56 0.40
CA GLU A 181 5.03 8.59 -0.04
C GLU A 181 5.24 8.74 -1.55
N SER A 182 4.45 8.02 -2.33
CA SER A 182 4.60 7.93 -3.78
C SER A 182 4.02 9.17 -4.46
N VAL A 183 2.74 9.46 -4.24
CA VAL A 183 2.11 10.70 -4.68
C VAL A 183 0.88 11.00 -3.81
N HIS A 184 0.67 12.28 -3.50
CA HIS A 184 -0.52 12.73 -2.81
C HIS A 184 -1.71 12.76 -3.77
N ILE A 185 -2.91 12.40 -3.32
CA ILE A 185 -4.13 12.48 -4.16
C ILE A 185 -4.45 13.91 -4.59
N GLY A 186 -4.06 14.93 -3.82
CA GLY A 186 -4.15 16.34 -4.23
C GLY A 186 -3.27 16.70 -5.44
N LEU A 187 -2.41 15.78 -5.89
CA LEU A 187 -1.66 15.90 -7.13
C LEU A 187 -2.33 15.18 -8.30
N TRP A 188 -3.46 14.48 -8.07
CA TRP A 188 -4.26 13.86 -9.13
C TRP A 188 -4.91 14.91 -10.00
N CYS A 189 -4.81 14.68 -11.31
CA CYS A 189 -5.27 15.60 -12.34
C CYS A 189 -6.58 15.16 -12.95
N ASP A 190 -7.54 14.75 -12.13
CA ASP A 190 -8.90 14.85 -12.62
C ASP A 190 -9.33 16.32 -12.54
N ARG A 191 -9.02 17.08 -13.60
CA ARG A 191 -9.47 18.48 -13.75
C ARG A 191 -10.98 18.62 -13.61
N LYS A 192 -11.74 17.55 -13.79
CA LYS A 192 -13.19 17.54 -13.58
C LYS A 192 -13.53 17.43 -12.10
N MET A 193 -12.78 16.66 -11.31
CA MET A 193 -12.99 16.58 -9.85
C MET A 193 -12.39 17.77 -9.09
N PHE A 194 -11.24 18.31 -9.51
CA PHE A 194 -10.52 19.35 -8.77
C PHE A 194 -10.09 20.53 -9.66
N PRO A 195 -11.02 21.35 -10.16
CA PRO A 195 -10.68 22.52 -10.97
C PRO A 195 -9.83 23.52 -10.16
N GLY A 196 -8.61 23.80 -10.65
CA GLY A 196 -7.70 24.80 -10.06
C GLY A 196 -6.44 24.24 -9.39
N TYR A 197 -6.36 22.92 -9.15
CA TYR A 197 -5.15 22.30 -8.58
C TYR A 197 -4.01 22.24 -9.61
N GLN A 198 -2.81 22.68 -9.21
CA GLN A 198 -1.60 22.55 -10.01
C GLN A 198 -1.07 21.12 -9.94
N CYS A 199 -1.55 20.33 -10.90
CA CYS A 199 -1.08 19.02 -11.28
C CYS A 199 0.42 18.78 -11.17
N GLY A 200 0.82 17.77 -10.39
CA GLY A 200 2.18 17.25 -10.39
C GLY A 200 3.24 18.28 -10.02
N ASN A 201 2.89 19.22 -9.15
CA ASN A 201 3.82 20.23 -8.69
C ASN A 201 4.88 19.58 -7.80
N CYS A 202 6.14 19.83 -8.13
CA CYS A 202 7.29 19.48 -7.31
C CYS A 202 7.39 20.26 -5.99
N GLY A 203 6.46 21.19 -5.74
CA GLY A 203 6.42 22.04 -4.56
C GLY A 203 5.66 21.49 -3.36
N THR A 204 5.01 20.32 -3.44
CA THR A 204 4.30 19.74 -2.28
C THR A 204 5.30 19.37 -1.18
N ASP A 205 5.10 19.88 0.04
CA ASP A 205 5.87 19.47 1.21
C ASP A 205 5.35 18.10 1.70
N ILE A 206 6.24 17.20 2.11
CA ILE A 206 5.84 15.92 2.71
C ILE A 206 4.91 16.11 3.92
N LYS A 207 4.97 17.26 4.60
CA LYS A 207 4.08 17.60 5.72
C LYS A 207 2.60 17.65 5.34
N GLU A 208 2.29 17.77 4.05
CA GLU A 208 0.93 17.73 3.54
C GLU A 208 0.38 16.30 3.46
N TYR A 209 1.22 15.27 3.54
CA TYR A 209 0.80 13.87 3.52
C TYR A 209 0.30 13.44 4.89
N TYR A 210 -0.85 12.76 4.90
CA TYR A 210 -1.52 12.38 6.13
C TYR A 210 -0.70 11.43 7.01
N HIS A 211 0.19 10.61 6.43
CA HIS A 211 1.03 9.70 7.21
C HIS A 211 2.23 10.38 7.85
N TRP A 212 2.65 11.58 7.42
CA TRP A 212 3.92 12.17 7.84
C TRP A 212 4.06 12.34 9.36
N GLU A 213 3.06 12.95 10.01
CA GLU A 213 3.14 13.17 11.46
C GLU A 213 3.04 11.84 12.24
N ALA A 214 2.24 10.89 11.75
CA ALA A 214 2.19 9.55 12.34
C ALA A 214 3.51 8.78 12.18
N ALA A 215 4.13 8.84 11.01
CA ALA A 215 5.43 8.22 10.76
C ALA A 215 6.50 8.83 11.65
N LYS A 216 6.55 10.16 11.79
CA LYS A 216 7.44 10.86 12.72
C LYS A 216 7.28 10.38 14.15
N GLU A 217 6.04 10.38 14.66
CA GLU A 217 5.73 9.94 16.02
C GLU A 217 6.17 8.50 16.29
N LEU A 218 5.97 7.61 15.32
CA LEU A 218 6.35 6.20 15.43
C LEU A 218 7.79 5.90 15.01
N GLU A 219 8.58 6.92 14.70
CA GLU A 219 9.93 6.78 14.17
C GLU A 219 10.01 5.87 12.92
N VAL A 220 9.01 5.86 12.05
CA VAL A 220 9.02 5.09 10.79
C VAL A 220 9.86 5.80 9.73
N PRO A 221 10.92 5.20 9.19
CA PRO A 221 11.63 5.75 8.04
C PRO A 221 10.68 5.96 6.85
N VAL A 222 10.69 7.17 6.28
CA VAL A 222 9.84 7.53 5.13
C VAL A 222 10.70 7.81 3.91
N PHE A 223 10.34 7.22 2.77
CA PHE A 223 10.88 7.56 1.47
C PHE A 223 9.89 8.45 0.70
N TYR A 224 10.30 9.66 0.36
CA TYR A 224 9.47 10.65 -0.36
C TYR A 224 9.81 10.72 -1.84
N TYR A 225 8.98 10.13 -2.69
CA TYR A 225 9.26 10.03 -4.12
C TYR A 225 9.42 11.39 -4.82
N PRO A 226 8.54 12.40 -4.62
CA PRO A 226 8.72 13.73 -5.21
C PRO A 226 10.13 14.30 -4.99
N ALA A 227 10.68 14.22 -3.78
CA ALA A 227 12.03 14.70 -3.50
C ALA A 227 13.14 13.95 -4.26
N ALA A 228 12.90 12.71 -4.68
CA ALA A 228 13.86 11.93 -5.47
C ALA A 228 13.95 12.40 -6.92
N VAL A 229 12.86 12.91 -7.49
CA VAL A 229 12.74 13.17 -8.94
C VAL A 229 12.65 14.65 -9.28
N CYS A 230 12.13 15.47 -8.36
CA CYS A 230 11.79 16.87 -8.63
C CYS A 230 12.97 17.81 -8.82
N ALA A 231 14.18 17.42 -8.42
CA ALA A 231 15.40 18.17 -8.76
C ALA A 231 15.60 18.32 -10.28
N SER A 232 15.00 17.44 -11.08
CA SER A 232 14.97 17.54 -12.56
C SER A 232 13.89 18.48 -13.11
N GLY A 233 13.11 19.13 -12.24
CA GLY A 233 11.99 20.00 -12.62
C GLY A 233 10.71 19.25 -13.01
N SER A 234 10.57 17.97 -12.65
CA SER A 234 9.39 17.17 -12.96
C SER A 234 9.16 16.04 -11.96
N MET A 235 7.89 15.69 -11.75
CA MET A 235 7.46 14.51 -11.01
C MET A 235 7.69 13.16 -11.73
N HIS A 236 8.04 13.21 -13.02
CA HIS A 236 8.25 12.01 -13.85
C HIS A 236 7.12 10.96 -13.75
N TRP A 237 5.88 11.44 -13.74
CA TRP A 237 4.67 10.62 -13.69
C TRP A 237 4.09 10.49 -15.11
N TYR A 238 4.16 9.28 -15.67
CA TYR A 238 3.86 9.01 -17.08
C TYR A 238 2.93 7.83 -17.20
N ASP A 239 2.05 7.82 -18.20
CA ASP A 239 1.28 6.63 -18.58
C ASP A 239 2.14 5.61 -19.36
N GLU A 240 1.55 4.47 -19.72
CA GLU A 240 2.20 3.42 -20.52
C GLU A 240 2.65 3.89 -21.93
N LYS A 241 2.06 4.98 -22.44
CA LYS A 241 2.46 5.59 -23.72
C LYS A 241 3.61 6.59 -23.55
N GLY A 242 4.11 6.78 -22.33
CA GLY A 242 5.16 7.75 -22.01
C GLY A 242 4.67 9.20 -22.01
N ARG A 243 3.35 9.44 -22.04
CA ARG A 243 2.76 10.78 -21.93
C ARG A 243 2.69 11.14 -20.45
N ARG A 244 2.94 12.40 -20.11
CA ARG A 244 2.72 12.87 -18.73
C ARG A 244 1.23 12.80 -18.44
N ASN A 245 0.85 11.98 -17.46
CA ASN A 245 -0.54 11.78 -17.08
C ASN A 245 -0.58 11.51 -15.58
N PHE A 246 -1.15 12.40 -14.79
CA PHE A 246 -1.25 12.29 -13.32
C PHE A 246 -2.52 11.57 -12.89
N GLU A 247 -2.86 10.51 -13.59
CA GLU A 247 -3.82 9.52 -13.12
C GLU A 247 -3.21 8.70 -11.97
N ALA A 248 -4.09 8.03 -11.23
CA ALA A 248 -3.75 7.15 -10.11
C ALA A 248 -2.69 6.09 -10.45
N HIS A 249 -2.71 5.64 -11.70
CA HIS A 249 -1.98 4.47 -12.18
C HIS A 249 -0.96 4.90 -13.23
N PRO A 250 0.31 5.09 -12.83
CA PRO A 250 1.34 5.42 -13.79
C PRO A 250 1.77 4.16 -14.56
N GLY A 251 2.36 4.38 -15.72
CA GLY A 251 2.94 3.33 -16.54
C GLY A 251 4.36 2.90 -16.09
N SER A 252 4.90 1.97 -16.87
CA SER A 252 6.13 1.23 -16.59
C SER A 252 7.36 2.11 -16.36
N MET A 253 7.45 3.27 -17.01
CA MET A 253 8.59 4.18 -16.82
C MET A 253 8.64 4.79 -15.41
N THR A 254 7.49 5.21 -14.88
CA THR A 254 7.40 5.76 -13.52
C THR A 254 7.56 4.64 -12.49
N HIS A 255 7.02 3.44 -12.76
CA HIS A 255 7.27 2.27 -11.91
C HIS A 255 8.76 1.89 -11.84
N ASP A 256 9.48 1.91 -12.96
CA ASP A 256 10.95 1.72 -12.96
C ASP A 256 11.66 2.80 -12.16
N LEU A 257 11.25 4.06 -12.31
CA LEU A 257 11.84 5.17 -11.59
C LEU A 257 11.65 5.05 -10.08
N PHE A 258 10.43 4.74 -9.65
CA PHE A 258 10.10 4.57 -8.24
C PHE A 258 10.84 3.37 -7.65
N ALA A 259 10.90 2.23 -8.36
CA ALA A 259 11.67 1.06 -7.93
C ALA A 259 13.17 1.38 -7.77
N ARG A 260 13.78 2.11 -8.71
CA ARG A 260 15.19 2.53 -8.62
C ARG A 260 15.44 3.47 -7.46
N ALA A 261 14.51 4.38 -7.18
CA ALA A 261 14.65 5.33 -6.09
C ALA A 261 14.54 4.62 -4.72
N VAL A 262 13.59 3.70 -4.56
CA VAL A 262 13.48 2.82 -3.38
C VAL A 262 14.73 1.94 -3.22
N LEU A 263 15.21 1.33 -4.29
CA LEU A 263 16.48 0.57 -4.28
C LEU A 263 17.65 1.44 -3.83
N GLY A 264 17.78 2.65 -4.38
CA GLY A 264 18.81 3.59 -3.98
C GLY A 264 18.76 3.94 -2.49
N SER A 265 17.55 4.14 -1.94
CA SER A 265 17.34 4.37 -0.50
C SER A 265 17.87 3.19 0.33
N LEU A 266 17.56 1.95 -0.05
CA LEU A 266 18.06 0.76 0.65
C LEU A 266 19.58 0.58 0.51
N LEU A 267 20.15 0.86 -0.66
CA LEU A 267 21.60 0.81 -0.87
C LEU A 267 22.35 1.90 -0.08
N LEU A 268 21.75 3.08 0.14
CA LEU A 268 22.30 4.10 1.03
C LEU A 268 22.38 3.59 2.48
N GLN A 269 21.39 2.83 2.94
CA GLN A 269 21.44 2.20 4.27
C GLN A 269 22.53 1.13 4.35
N ALA A 270 22.66 0.28 3.32
CA ALA A 270 23.71 -0.73 3.25
C ALA A 270 25.11 -0.07 3.29
N ARG A 271 25.29 1.04 2.57
CA ARG A 271 26.53 1.82 2.63
C ARG A 271 26.77 2.41 4.01
N GLY A 272 25.74 2.96 4.65
CA GLY A 272 25.84 3.46 6.03
C GLY A 272 26.35 2.38 6.99
N VAL A 273 25.87 1.14 6.85
CA VAL A 273 26.35 0.00 7.63
C VAL A 273 27.81 -0.33 7.33
N CYS A 274 28.24 -0.33 6.06
CA CYS A 274 29.65 -0.52 5.70
C CYS A 274 30.56 0.56 6.30
N ASP A 275 30.14 1.82 6.20
CA ASP A 275 30.98 2.97 6.52
C ASP A 275 31.04 3.23 8.04
N HIS A 276 29.95 2.93 8.77
CA HIS A 276 29.76 3.36 10.16
C HIS A 276 29.21 2.27 11.11
N GLY A 277 28.93 1.06 10.60
CA GLY A 277 28.24 0.03 11.37
C GLY A 277 26.76 0.36 11.63
N PHE A 278 26.17 -0.27 12.64
CA PHE A 278 24.78 -0.04 13.03
C PHE A 278 24.68 1.19 13.92
N THR A 279 24.10 2.27 13.41
CA THR A 279 23.96 3.56 14.11
C THR A 279 22.51 3.96 14.38
N GLY A 280 21.55 3.28 13.76
CA GLY A 280 20.12 3.57 13.94
C GLY A 280 19.59 3.11 15.30
N ALA A 281 18.54 3.77 15.78
CA ALA A 281 17.73 3.28 16.88
C ALA A 281 16.74 2.19 16.41
N ASP A 282 16.31 1.34 17.34
CA ASP A 282 15.16 0.45 17.12
C ASP A 282 13.87 1.22 17.37
N PHE A 283 12.76 0.70 16.83
CA PHE A 283 11.43 1.18 17.16
C PHE A 283 11.19 1.09 18.67
N GLN A 284 10.60 2.15 19.23
CA GLN A 284 10.02 2.06 20.56
C GLN A 284 8.90 1.01 20.59
N PRO A 285 8.68 0.31 21.73
CA PRO A 285 7.56 -0.60 21.86
C PRO A 285 6.24 0.10 21.56
N MET A 286 5.60 -0.28 20.46
CA MET A 286 4.29 0.22 20.07
C MET A 286 3.20 -0.72 20.55
N ARG A 287 2.05 -0.15 20.93
CA ARG A 287 0.84 -0.92 21.22
C ARG A 287 -0.20 -0.57 20.16
N PRO A 288 -0.54 -1.50 19.25
CA PRO A 288 -1.66 -1.30 18.35
C PRO A 288 -2.96 -1.12 19.16
N SER A 289 -3.94 -0.42 18.58
CA SER A 289 -5.27 -0.31 19.19
C SER A 289 -5.89 -1.69 19.40
N LEU A 290 -6.82 -1.78 20.36
CA LEU A 290 -7.52 -3.03 20.64
C LEU A 290 -8.31 -3.52 19.41
N GLU A 291 -8.90 -2.58 18.67
CA GLU A 291 -9.57 -2.83 17.39
C GLU A 291 -8.62 -3.48 16.38
N ALA A 292 -7.47 -2.86 16.12
CA ALA A 292 -6.48 -3.40 15.18
C ALA A 292 -5.96 -4.78 15.61
N LEU A 293 -5.72 -4.98 16.91
CA LEU A 293 -5.33 -6.29 17.44
C LEU A 293 -6.38 -7.35 17.17
N CYS A 294 -7.64 -7.06 17.49
CA CYS A 294 -8.75 -8.00 17.30
C CYS A 294 -8.97 -8.32 15.82
N LEU A 295 -9.06 -7.28 14.97
CA LEU A 295 -9.32 -7.47 13.55
C LEU A 295 -8.13 -8.07 12.81
N SER A 296 -6.90 -7.84 13.26
CA SER A 296 -5.72 -8.48 12.67
C SER A 296 -5.67 -9.98 12.87
N ARG A 297 -6.45 -10.56 13.81
CA ARG A 297 -6.48 -12.01 14.12
C ARG A 297 -7.92 -12.45 14.36
N PRO A 298 -8.76 -12.44 13.31
CA PRO A 298 -10.17 -12.73 13.48
C PRO A 298 -10.37 -14.21 13.85
N ILE A 299 -11.38 -14.47 14.69
CA ILE A 299 -11.79 -15.84 15.05
C ILE A 299 -12.37 -16.54 13.82
N ASP A 300 -13.29 -15.86 13.14
CA ASP A 300 -13.87 -16.29 11.87
C ASP A 300 -13.44 -15.36 10.75
N SER A 301 -13.03 -15.94 9.63
CA SER A 301 -12.63 -15.17 8.45
C SER A 301 -13.28 -15.77 7.21
N TYR A 302 -14.20 -15.00 6.65
CA TYR A 302 -14.91 -15.33 5.43
C TYR A 302 -14.33 -14.52 4.28
N SER A 303 -13.98 -15.19 3.18
CA SER A 303 -13.38 -14.52 2.04
C SER A 303 -13.78 -15.18 0.74
N ALA A 304 -14.30 -14.37 -0.18
CA ALA A 304 -14.67 -14.81 -1.52
C ALA A 304 -13.47 -15.31 -2.35
N PHE A 305 -12.25 -14.87 -2.03
CA PHE A 305 -11.03 -15.35 -2.70
C PHE A 305 -10.74 -16.84 -2.49
N GLY A 306 -11.40 -17.47 -1.51
CA GLY A 306 -11.39 -18.92 -1.31
C GLY A 306 -12.39 -19.70 -2.16
N GLY A 307 -13.20 -19.01 -2.98
CA GLY A 307 -14.34 -19.57 -3.71
C GLY A 307 -15.59 -19.74 -2.84
N GLU A 308 -16.71 -20.07 -3.48
CA GLU A 308 -18.04 -20.18 -2.85
C GLU A 308 -18.03 -21.07 -1.61
N ALA A 309 -17.37 -22.24 -1.68
CA ALA A 309 -17.33 -23.21 -0.59
C ALA A 309 -16.68 -22.67 0.70
N ARG A 310 -15.71 -21.74 0.59
CA ARG A 310 -15.06 -21.10 1.75
C ARG A 310 -15.78 -19.84 2.22
N PHE A 311 -16.77 -19.38 1.46
CA PHE A 311 -17.58 -18.22 1.78
C PHE A 311 -19.08 -18.56 1.70
N ALA A 312 -19.47 -19.76 2.11
CA ALA A 312 -20.85 -20.21 2.01
C ALA A 312 -21.72 -19.60 3.13
N PRO A 313 -22.87 -19.00 2.81
CA PRO A 313 -23.82 -18.51 3.81
C PRO A 313 -24.55 -19.68 4.48
N VAL A 314 -25.03 -19.46 5.70
CA VAL A 314 -25.96 -20.39 6.38
C VAL A 314 -27.39 -20.23 5.89
N ALA A 315 -27.74 -19.04 5.43
CA ALA A 315 -29.01 -18.75 4.82
C ALA A 315 -28.82 -17.76 3.68
N ARG A 316 -29.44 -18.05 2.55
CA ARG A 316 -29.65 -17.09 1.46
C ARG A 316 -31.02 -17.38 0.86
N ASN A 317 -31.80 -16.35 0.58
CA ASN A 317 -32.92 -16.55 -0.33
C ASN A 317 -32.39 -16.60 -1.78
N GLY A 318 -33.22 -17.04 -2.73
CA GLY A 318 -32.79 -17.32 -4.12
C GLY A 318 -32.26 -16.10 -4.91
N SER A 319 -32.23 -14.91 -4.33
CA SER A 319 -31.80 -13.67 -4.97
C SER A 319 -30.28 -13.42 -4.87
N TRP A 320 -29.53 -14.22 -4.14
CA TRP A 320 -28.07 -14.09 -4.02
C TRP A 320 -27.34 -15.16 -4.83
N THR A 321 -26.42 -14.73 -5.69
CA THR A 321 -25.55 -15.62 -6.48
C THR A 321 -24.08 -15.35 -6.17
N PHE A 322 -23.28 -16.39 -6.05
CA PHE A 322 -21.82 -16.25 -5.95
C PHE A 322 -21.26 -16.02 -7.35
N GLY A 323 -20.41 -15.01 -7.51
CA GLY A 323 -19.81 -14.71 -8.80
C GLY A 323 -18.82 -13.56 -8.73
N GLU A 324 -18.36 -13.14 -9.89
CA GLU A 324 -17.55 -11.94 -10.07
C GLU A 324 -18.39 -10.92 -10.83
N ASP A 325 -18.53 -9.72 -10.27
CA ASP A 325 -19.11 -8.56 -10.96
C ASP A 325 -18.11 -7.96 -11.96
N VAL A 326 -16.83 -7.97 -11.60
CA VAL A 326 -15.68 -7.65 -12.46
C VAL A 326 -14.57 -8.68 -12.22
N PRO A 327 -13.72 -8.97 -13.23
CA PRO A 327 -12.68 -9.98 -13.12
C PRO A 327 -11.80 -9.81 -11.88
N GLY A 328 -11.67 -10.88 -11.08
CA GLY A 328 -10.83 -10.93 -9.88
C GLY A 328 -11.45 -10.31 -8.62
N LYS A 329 -12.76 -10.00 -8.63
CA LYS A 329 -13.52 -9.58 -7.45
C LYS A 329 -14.68 -10.54 -7.17
N PRO A 330 -14.40 -11.74 -6.67
CA PRO A 330 -15.46 -12.67 -6.29
C PRO A 330 -16.24 -12.14 -5.09
N GLY A 331 -17.53 -12.47 -5.04
CA GLY A 331 -18.41 -12.09 -3.94
C GLY A 331 -19.82 -12.64 -4.07
N TRP A 332 -20.66 -12.28 -3.11
CA TRP A 332 -22.11 -12.51 -3.17
C TRP A 332 -22.78 -11.32 -3.83
N LEU A 333 -23.50 -11.60 -4.91
CA LEU A 333 -24.18 -10.59 -5.72
C LEU A 333 -25.68 -10.73 -5.51
N ALA A 334 -26.32 -9.64 -5.04
CA ALA A 334 -27.77 -9.56 -4.99
C ALA A 334 -28.36 -9.34 -6.39
N SER A 335 -29.51 -9.96 -6.65
CA SER A 335 -30.25 -9.82 -7.90
C SER A 335 -30.66 -8.37 -8.16
N SER A 336 -30.58 -7.93 -9.42
CA SER A 336 -30.94 -6.57 -9.86
C SER A 336 -32.44 -6.33 -10.00
N ASN A 337 -33.30 -7.28 -9.60
CA ASN A 337 -34.75 -7.18 -9.78
C ASN A 337 -35.45 -6.26 -8.75
N GLY A 338 -34.68 -5.57 -7.90
CA GLY A 338 -35.22 -4.66 -6.88
C GLY A 338 -35.88 -5.35 -5.69
N GLN A 339 -35.79 -6.68 -5.58
CA GLN A 339 -36.31 -7.41 -4.42
C GLN A 339 -35.31 -7.36 -3.27
N SER A 340 -35.79 -6.92 -2.10
CA SER A 340 -35.01 -7.04 -0.86
C SER A 340 -34.70 -8.51 -0.60
N SER A 341 -33.47 -8.81 -0.22
CA SER A 341 -33.03 -10.17 0.05
C SER A 341 -31.94 -10.25 1.10
N ASP A 342 -32.00 -11.31 1.89
CA ASP A 342 -31.08 -11.52 3.01
C ASP A 342 -30.08 -12.61 2.66
N ILE A 343 -28.85 -12.39 3.12
CA ILE A 343 -27.78 -13.38 3.16
C ILE A 343 -27.16 -13.34 4.56
N SER A 344 -26.94 -14.50 5.16
CA SER A 344 -26.48 -14.61 6.54
C SER A 344 -25.27 -15.53 6.64
N PHE A 345 -24.29 -15.11 7.43
CA PHE A 345 -23.09 -15.88 7.74
C PHE A 345 -23.04 -16.12 9.24
N PRO A 346 -22.71 -17.34 9.68
CA PRO A 346 -22.52 -17.60 11.08
C PRO A 346 -21.22 -16.92 11.50
N ILE A 347 -21.23 -16.21 12.64
CA ILE A 347 -19.99 -15.68 13.22
C ILE A 347 -19.95 -16.04 14.70
N THR A 348 -18.77 -16.39 15.18
CA THR A 348 -18.47 -16.63 16.58
C THR A 348 -17.99 -15.34 17.19
N THR A 349 -18.83 -14.74 18.03
CA THR A 349 -18.47 -13.55 18.80
C THR A 349 -18.91 -13.68 20.25
N LYS A 350 -18.15 -13.08 21.16
CA LYS A 350 -18.50 -12.90 22.58
C LYS A 350 -18.49 -11.42 22.94
N ALA A 351 -17.47 -10.73 22.45
CA ALA A 351 -17.27 -9.29 22.41
C ALA A 351 -16.22 -9.03 21.32
N GLY A 352 -16.22 -7.83 20.73
CA GLY A 352 -15.19 -7.44 19.76
C GLY A 352 -15.77 -6.68 18.57
N TRP A 353 -15.08 -6.80 17.43
CA TRP A 353 -15.40 -6.09 16.20
C TRP A 353 -15.81 -7.08 15.12
N VAL A 354 -16.79 -6.66 14.32
CA VAL A 354 -17.16 -7.32 13.06
C VAL A 354 -16.79 -6.36 11.95
N HIS A 355 -15.95 -6.82 11.03
CA HIS A 355 -15.60 -6.07 9.83
C HIS A 355 -16.34 -6.71 8.66
N VAL A 356 -17.11 -5.89 7.93
CA VAL A 356 -17.82 -6.32 6.73
C VAL A 356 -17.33 -5.47 5.57
N GLU A 357 -16.85 -6.15 4.54
CA GLU A 357 -16.49 -5.53 3.27
C GLU A 357 -17.64 -5.77 2.29
N PHE A 358 -18.12 -4.69 1.70
CA PHE A 358 -19.05 -4.74 0.57
C PHE A 358 -18.57 -3.79 -0.51
N LEU A 359 -18.96 -4.08 -1.73
CA LEU A 359 -18.54 -3.33 -2.89
C LEU A 359 -19.40 -2.06 -3.04
N GLY A 360 -18.74 -0.89 -3.09
CA GLY A 360 -19.35 0.36 -3.52
C GLY A 360 -19.58 0.39 -5.03
N SER A 361 -20.55 1.18 -5.49
CA SER A 361 -20.88 1.31 -6.92
C SER A 361 -19.71 1.72 -7.80
N TYR A 362 -19.66 1.17 -9.02
CA TYR A 362 -18.78 1.65 -10.09
C TYR A 362 -19.28 2.91 -10.79
N THR A 363 -20.57 3.20 -10.70
CA THR A 363 -21.16 4.42 -11.22
C THR A 363 -21.18 5.43 -10.10
N ALA A 364 -20.16 6.28 -10.03
CA ALA A 364 -20.39 7.64 -9.59
C ALA A 364 -20.89 8.37 -10.84
N ASP A 365 -22.11 8.90 -10.82
CA ASP A 365 -22.39 9.93 -11.82
C ASP A 365 -21.42 11.10 -11.54
N SER A 366 -20.91 11.73 -12.59
CA SER A 366 -19.97 12.85 -12.46
C SER A 366 -20.58 14.09 -11.79
N SER A 367 -21.85 14.01 -11.36
CA SER A 367 -22.59 15.07 -10.68
C SER A 367 -22.71 14.87 -9.17
N GLY A 368 -22.13 13.80 -8.60
CA GLY A 368 -22.24 13.52 -7.17
C GLY A 368 -23.66 13.13 -6.72
N GLY A 369 -24.55 12.81 -7.66
CA GLY A 369 -25.81 12.14 -7.37
C GLY A 369 -25.52 10.69 -6.97
N ALA A 370 -26.30 10.17 -6.01
CA ALA A 370 -26.36 8.73 -5.83
C ALA A 370 -26.76 8.15 -7.19
N ALA A 371 -25.88 7.38 -7.84
CA ALA A 371 -26.18 6.84 -9.15
C ALA A 371 -27.52 6.11 -9.07
N ALA A 372 -28.49 6.57 -9.85
CA ALA A 372 -29.82 6.00 -9.87
C ALA A 372 -29.71 4.49 -10.12
N GLY A 373 -30.21 3.68 -9.19
CA GLY A 373 -30.23 2.21 -9.32
C GLY A 373 -29.29 1.43 -8.41
N LEU A 374 -28.64 2.05 -7.42
CA LEU A 374 -27.91 1.30 -6.40
C LEU A 374 -28.84 0.79 -5.31
N GLY A 375 -28.74 -0.51 -5.02
CA GLY A 375 -29.39 -1.10 -3.86
C GLY A 375 -28.78 -0.55 -2.56
N THR A 376 -29.60 -0.46 -1.51
CA THR A 376 -29.14 -0.19 -0.15
C THR A 376 -28.80 -1.51 0.53
N VAL A 377 -27.69 -1.54 1.27
CA VAL A 377 -27.32 -2.69 2.13
C VAL A 377 -27.53 -2.27 3.57
N GLU A 378 -28.29 -3.05 4.31
CA GLU A 378 -28.38 -2.97 5.76
C GLU A 378 -27.64 -4.17 6.36
N VAL A 379 -26.83 -3.94 7.39
CA VAL A 379 -26.07 -4.98 8.08
C VAL A 379 -26.50 -4.97 9.54
N TRP A 380 -26.99 -6.09 10.03
CA TRP A 380 -27.35 -6.28 11.42
C TRP A 380 -26.74 -7.58 11.96
N LEU A 381 -26.60 -7.65 13.28
CA LEU A 381 -26.21 -8.87 13.98
C LEU A 381 -27.47 -9.50 14.56
N ASP A 382 -27.73 -10.74 14.18
CA ASP A 382 -28.82 -11.53 14.74
C ASP A 382 -28.29 -12.47 15.83
N GLU A 383 -28.63 -12.16 17.08
CA GLU A 383 -28.27 -12.97 18.26
C GLU A 383 -29.28 -14.10 18.53
N SER A 384 -30.41 -14.14 17.80
CA SER A 384 -31.54 -15.05 18.09
C SER A 384 -31.28 -16.52 17.70
N GLY A 385 -30.23 -16.79 16.91
CA GLY A 385 -29.82 -18.14 16.52
C GLY A 385 -29.24 -19.00 17.66
N GLY A 386 -28.95 -18.40 18.81
CA GLY A 386 -28.62 -19.13 20.03
C GLY A 386 -29.89 -19.73 20.65
N GLY A 387 -30.32 -20.89 20.17
CA GLY A 387 -31.44 -21.68 20.72
C GLY A 387 -31.21 -22.18 22.16
N GLY A 388 -30.98 -21.28 23.10
CA GLY A 388 -31.10 -21.52 24.52
C GLY A 388 -32.56 -21.33 24.96
N PRO A 389 -33.15 -22.26 25.73
CA PRO A 389 -34.47 -22.06 26.29
C PRO A 389 -34.39 -21.03 27.42
N GLY A 390 -35.16 -19.94 27.30
CA GLY A 390 -35.55 -19.10 28.44
C GLY A 390 -35.10 -17.64 28.35
N ARG A 391 -36.04 -16.77 27.97
CA ARG A 391 -36.30 -15.56 28.74
C ARG A 391 -37.47 -15.81 29.67
#